data_AF-A0A7W2B9V8-F1
#
_entry.id   AF-A0A7W2B9V8-F1
#
_cell.length_a   1.000
_cell.length_b   1.000
_cell.length_c   1.000
_cell.angle_alpha   90.00
_cell.angle_beta   90.00
_cell.angle_gamma   90.00
#
_symmetry.space_group_name_H-M   'P 1'
#
loop_
_entity.id
_entity.type
_entity.pdbx_description
1 polymer ?
#
loop_
_entity_poly.entity_id
_entity_poly.type
_entity_poly.pdbx_seq_one_letter_code
_entity_poly.pdbx_strand_id
1 'polypeptide(L)'
;MLKLKLFRISEEKHLQKAQKLVADEKPTCPKCPQSLMEIGYTPDIGQSAMPMRWFKGRVTGGFFGLSLVNKEYLCVVTCRCPRCGLLEQYAPYMFDQK
;
A
#
# COMPACT_ATOMS: atom_id res chain seq x y z
N MET A 1 9.00 23.89 5.24
CA MET A 1 8.70 22.85 6.25
C MET A 1 7.22 22.48 6.39
N LEU A 2 6.25 23.40 6.22
CA LEU A 2 4.80 23.07 6.35
C LEU A 2 4.26 22.07 5.31
N LYS A 3 4.64 22.19 4.02
CA LYS A 3 4.13 21.33 2.93
C LYS A 3 4.44 19.83 3.12
N LEU A 4 5.62 19.51 3.66
CA LEU A 4 6.03 18.13 3.96
C LEU A 4 5.19 17.49 5.08
N LYS A 5 4.81 18.26 6.10
CA LYS A 5 3.94 17.76 7.18
C LYS A 5 2.53 17.46 6.69
N LEU A 6 1.96 18.34 5.86
CA LEU A 6 0.62 18.15 5.30
C LEU A 6 0.56 16.95 4.35
N PHE A 7 1.60 16.76 3.53
CA PHE A 7 1.70 15.60 2.64
C PHE A 7 1.72 14.28 3.43
N ARG A 8 2.53 14.19 4.49
CA ARG A 8 2.56 13.01 5.38
C ARG A 8 1.22 12.71 6.04
N ILE A 9 0.48 13.72 6.51
CA ILE A 9 -0.84 13.53 7.13
C ILE A 9 -1.86 12.98 6.11
N SER A 10 -1.81 13.45 4.86
CA SER A 10 -2.69 12.93 3.80
C SER A 10 -2.38 11.47 3.46
N GLU A 11 -1.10 11.11 3.43
CA GLU A 11 -0.66 9.74 3.13
C GLU A 11 -1.01 8.75 4.22
N GLU A 12 -0.86 9.14 5.48
CA GLU A 12 -1.25 8.32 6.63
C GLU A 12 -2.77 8.03 6.61
N LYS A 13 -3.59 9.05 6.32
CA LYS A 13 -5.05 8.87 6.17
C LYS A 13 -5.42 7.94 5.02
N HIS A 14 -4.74 8.05 3.87
CA HIS A 14 -4.96 7.13 2.76
C HIS A 14 -4.54 5.71 3.10
N LEU A 15 -3.39 5.52 3.77
CA LEU A 15 -2.95 4.20 4.22
C LEU A 15 -3.96 3.57 5.19
N GLN A 16 -4.42 4.34 6.18
CA GLN A 16 -5.44 3.88 7.15
C GLN A 16 -6.74 3.49 6.44
N LYS A 17 -7.19 4.28 5.45
CA LYS A 17 -8.37 3.95 4.64
C LYS A 17 -8.17 2.65 3.86
N ALA A 18 -7.03 2.49 3.19
CA ALA A 18 -6.70 1.27 2.45
C ALA A 18 -6.67 0.03 3.36
N GLN A 19 -6.02 0.14 4.53
CA GLN A 19 -5.96 -0.93 5.52
C GLN A 19 -7.36 -1.33 5.99
N LYS A 20 -8.24 -0.35 6.23
CA LYS A 20 -9.62 -0.62 6.61
C LYS A 20 -10.38 -1.39 5.53
N LEU A 21 -10.29 -0.96 4.26
CA LEU A 21 -10.96 -1.64 3.15
C LEU A 21 -10.54 -3.11 3.05
N VAL A 22 -9.23 -3.38 3.15
CA VAL A 22 -8.71 -4.76 3.15
C VAL A 22 -9.13 -5.53 4.40
N ALA A 23 -9.18 -4.90 5.57
CA ALA A 23 -9.65 -5.54 6.80
C ALA A 23 -11.12 -5.97 6.69
N ASP A 24 -11.97 -5.13 6.11
CA ASP A 24 -13.40 -5.37 5.93
C ASP A 24 -13.65 -6.57 4.98
N GLU A 25 -12.78 -6.77 3.99
CA GLU A 25 -12.81 -7.94 3.07
C GLU A 25 -12.38 -9.26 3.72
N LYS A 26 -11.75 -9.23 4.91
CA LYS A 26 -11.26 -10.41 5.66
C LYS A 26 -10.45 -11.39 4.78
N PRO A 27 -9.31 -10.97 4.21
CA PRO A 27 -8.54 -11.79 3.29
C PRO A 27 -8.16 -13.13 3.90
N THR A 28 -8.42 -14.19 3.15
CA THR A 28 -8.07 -15.57 3.52
C THR A 28 -6.85 -16.00 2.73
N CYS A 29 -5.97 -16.77 3.37
CA CYS A 29 -4.76 -17.23 2.71
C CYS A 29 -5.09 -18.27 1.64
N PRO A 30 -4.70 -18.08 0.35
CA PRO A 30 -4.97 -19.06 -0.70
C PRO A 30 -4.24 -20.39 -0.49
N LYS A 31 -3.15 -20.39 0.28
CA LYS A 31 -2.41 -21.60 0.67
C LYS A 31 -2.94 -22.25 1.96
N CYS A 32 -3.75 -21.54 2.74
CA CYS A 32 -4.30 -22.00 4.01
C CYS A 32 -5.76 -21.51 4.11
N PRO A 33 -6.72 -22.18 3.44
CA PRO A 33 -8.07 -21.64 3.22
C PRO A 33 -8.85 -21.24 4.47
N GLN A 34 -8.48 -21.79 5.63
CA GLN A 34 -9.11 -21.52 6.94
C GLN A 34 -8.36 -20.45 7.75
N SER A 35 -7.26 -19.90 7.25
CA SER A 35 -6.45 -18.90 7.94
C SER A 35 -6.80 -17.51 7.41
N LEU A 36 -7.33 -16.67 8.29
CA LEU A 36 -7.37 -15.22 8.08
C LEU A 36 -5.94 -14.69 8.01
N MET A 37 -5.72 -13.70 7.15
CA MET A 37 -4.44 -13.02 7.03
C MET A 37 -4.40 -11.78 7.94
N GLU A 38 -3.20 -11.47 8.44
CA GLU A 38 -2.95 -10.33 9.31
C GLU A 38 -2.42 -9.16 8.51
N ILE A 39 -2.96 -7.95 8.74
CA ILE A 39 -2.44 -6.73 8.13
C ILE A 39 -1.11 -6.35 8.81
N GLY A 40 -0.13 -6.01 8.00
CA GLY A 40 1.15 -5.50 8.46
C GLY A 40 1.77 -4.54 7.45
N TYR A 41 3.05 -4.25 7.62
CA TYR A 41 3.83 -3.43 6.70
C TYR A 41 5.21 -4.05 6.52
N THR A 42 5.75 -3.91 5.31
CA THR A 42 7.15 -4.22 5.03
C THR A 42 7.87 -2.89 4.87
N PRO A 43 8.75 -2.49 5.80
CA PRO A 43 9.51 -1.26 5.65
C PRO A 43 10.43 -1.37 4.42
N ASP A 44 10.48 -0.31 3.62
CA ASP A 44 11.47 -0.19 2.56
C ASP A 44 12.87 0.06 3.17
N ILE A 45 13.94 -0.34 2.47
CA ILE A 45 15.33 -0.28 2.97
C ILE A 45 15.82 1.18 3.16
N GLY A 46 15.06 2.18 2.69
CA GLY A 46 15.33 3.59 2.90
C GLY A 46 14.90 4.12 4.28
N GLN A 47 15.60 5.15 4.79
CA GLN A 47 15.33 5.89 6.05
C GLN A 47 13.92 6.50 6.19
N SER A 48 13.03 6.26 5.24
CA SER A 48 11.69 6.83 5.17
C SER A 48 10.68 5.71 5.35
N ALA A 49 10.00 5.70 6.50
CA ALA A 49 8.82 4.89 6.79
C ALA A 49 7.61 5.35 5.94
N MET A 50 7.78 5.39 4.63
CA MET A 50 6.73 5.71 3.70
C MET A 50 5.97 4.44 3.33
N PRO A 51 4.63 4.50 3.26
CA PRO A 51 3.86 3.39 2.74
C PRO A 51 4.25 3.08 1.31
N MET A 52 4.30 1.79 0.99
CA MET A 52 4.49 1.30 -0.37
C MET A 52 3.33 1.78 -1.26
N ARG A 53 3.65 2.15 -2.50
CA ARG A 53 2.69 2.68 -3.47
C ARG A 53 2.72 1.84 -4.73
N TRP A 54 1.53 1.59 -5.26
CA TRP A 54 1.35 1.06 -6.59
C TRP A 54 1.04 2.21 -7.54
N PHE A 55 1.87 2.43 -8.55
CA PHE A 55 1.67 3.48 -9.54
C PHE A 55 1.05 2.90 -10.80
N LYS A 56 -0.02 3.54 -11.30
CA LYS A 56 -0.65 3.12 -12.55
C LYS A 56 0.25 3.44 -13.75
N GLY A 57 0.32 2.51 -14.69
CA GLY A 57 1.01 2.67 -15.96
C GLY A 57 2.49 2.25 -15.94
N ARG A 58 3.18 2.52 -17.05
CA ARG A 58 4.58 2.10 -17.23
C ARG A 58 5.53 2.94 -16.39
N VAL A 59 6.60 2.30 -15.93
CA VAL A 59 7.76 3.00 -15.35
C VAL A 59 8.38 3.88 -16.43
N THR A 60 8.68 5.12 -16.09
CA THR A 60 9.29 6.10 -17.00
C THR A 60 10.56 6.63 -16.34
N GLY A 61 11.68 6.56 -17.05
CA GLY A 61 12.93 7.18 -16.61
C GLY A 61 12.87 8.70 -16.74
N GLY A 62 13.55 9.40 -15.83
CA GLY A 62 13.84 10.82 -15.87
C GLY A 62 15.33 11.06 -15.61
N PHE A 63 15.75 12.33 -15.66
CA PHE A 63 17.16 12.70 -15.60
C PHE A 63 17.87 12.33 -14.27
N PHE A 64 17.11 12.12 -13.20
CA PHE A 64 17.61 11.79 -11.86
C PHE A 64 16.99 10.50 -11.27
N GLY A 65 16.52 9.58 -12.11
CA GLY A 65 15.91 8.32 -11.68
C GLY A 65 14.50 8.12 -12.22
N LEU A 66 13.62 7.46 -11.47
CA LEU A 66 12.24 7.22 -11.93
C LEU A 66 11.41 8.52 -11.88
N SER A 67 10.75 8.86 -12.98
CA SER A 67 9.80 9.96 -13.03
C SER A 67 8.43 9.49 -12.51
N LEU A 68 8.05 10.02 -11.34
CA LEU A 68 6.77 9.77 -10.66
C LEU A 68 5.79 10.95 -10.77
N VAL A 69 6.16 11.99 -11.53
CA VAL A 69 5.36 13.21 -11.67
C VAL A 69 4.02 12.91 -12.32
N ASN A 70 2.93 13.41 -11.73
CA ASN A 70 1.54 13.27 -12.19
C ASN A 70 1.03 11.82 -12.35
N LYS A 71 1.64 10.84 -11.67
CA LYS A 71 1.13 9.46 -11.69
C LYS A 71 0.08 9.24 -10.60
N GLU A 72 -1.06 8.73 -11.01
CA GLU A 72 -2.05 8.14 -10.10
C GLU A 72 -1.42 6.97 -9.35
N TYR A 73 -1.60 6.94 -8.03
CA TYR A 73 -1.10 5.87 -7.19
C TYR A 73 -2.13 5.39 -6.18
N LEU A 74 -2.00 4.13 -5.78
CA LEU A 74 -2.74 3.50 -4.70
C LEU A 74 -1.79 3.15 -3.56
N CYS A 75 -2.24 3.31 -2.31
CA CYS A 75 -1.53 2.80 -1.15
C CYS A 75 -1.60 1.27 -1.17
N VAL A 76 -0.46 0.62 -0.95
CA VAL A 76 -0.38 -0.84 -0.88
C VAL A 76 -0.53 -1.28 0.58
N VAL A 77 -1.43 -2.22 0.81
CA VAL A 77 -1.59 -2.93 2.09
C VAL A 77 -0.92 -4.28 1.97
N THR A 78 -0.14 -4.66 2.97
CA THR A 78 0.50 -5.98 3.02
C THR A 78 -0.23 -6.85 4.03
N CYS A 79 -0.57 -8.07 3.63
CA CYS A 79 -1.16 -9.08 4.49
C CYS A 79 -0.22 -10.28 4.62
N ARG A 80 -0.05 -10.82 5.82
CA ARG A 80 0.75 -12.01 6.09
C ARG A 80 -0.13 -13.12 6.63
N CYS A 81 0.01 -14.33 6.09
CA CYS A 81 -0.59 -15.51 6.70
C CYS A 81 0.22 -15.91 7.94
N PRO A 82 -0.38 -15.97 9.15
CA PRO A 82 0.33 -16.37 10.36
C PRO A 82 0.75 -17.84 10.35
N ARG A 83 0.09 -18.70 9.55
CA ARG A 83 0.36 -20.14 9.48
C ARG A 83 1.53 -20.51 8.57
N CYS A 84 1.54 -20.00 7.35
CA CYS A 84 2.54 -20.40 6.33
C CYS A 84 3.51 -19.28 5.94
N GLY A 85 3.31 -18.06 6.44
CA GLY A 85 4.16 -16.92 6.13
C GLY A 85 3.98 -16.32 4.73
N LEU A 86 2.99 -16.78 3.95
CA LEU A 86 2.65 -16.16 2.67
C LEU A 86 2.36 -14.66 2.86
N LEU A 87 2.97 -13.84 2.03
CA LEU A 87 2.70 -12.41 1.95
C LEU A 87 1.90 -12.10 0.67
N GLU A 88 0.86 -11.30 0.82
CA GLU A 88 0.09 -10.75 -0.28
C GLU A 88 0.05 -9.23 -0.17
N GLN A 89 -0.02 -8.57 -1.33
CA GLN A 89 -0.05 -7.12 -1.43
C GLN A 89 -1.30 -6.70 -2.18
N TYR A 90 -2.07 -5.81 -1.56
CA TYR A 90 -3.35 -5.33 -2.07
C TYR A 90 -3.24 -3.84 -2.37
N ALA A 91 -3.73 -3.42 -3.53
CA ALA A 91 -3.86 -2.01 -3.91
C ALA A 91 -5.36 -1.67 -4.05
N PRO A 92 -6.09 -1.48 -2.92
CA PRO A 92 -7.53 -1.24 -2.96
C PRO A 92 -7.83 0.10 -3.64
N TYR A 93 -8.89 0.13 -4.44
CA TYR A 93 -9.40 1.38 -5.02
C TYR A 93 -9.95 2.27 -3.90
N MET A 94 -9.21 3.32 -3.54
CA MET A 94 -9.59 4.25 -2.47
C MET A 94 -10.56 5.36 -2.91
N PHE A 95 -10.87 5.43 -4.20
CA PHE A 95 -11.83 6.36 -4.78
C PHE A 95 -13.13 5.62 -5.06
N ASP A 96 -14.25 6.15 -4.57
CA ASP A 96 -15.57 5.61 -4.90
C ASP A 96 -15.71 5.56 -6.42
N GLN A 97 -15.95 4.37 -6.96
CA GLN A 97 -16.42 4.23 -8.33
C GLN A 97 -17.87 4.75 -8.32
N LYS A 98 -18.05 6.01 -8.69
CA LYS A 98 -19.35 6.53 -9.12
C LYS A 98 -19.67 6.03 -10.52
#